data_AF-A0A3C0ZYL7-F1
#
_entry.id   AF-A0A3C0ZYL7-F1
#
_cell.length_a   1.000
_cell.length_b   1.000
_cell.length_c   1.000
_cell.angle_alpha   90.00
_cell.angle_beta   90.00
_cell.angle_gamma   90.00
#
_symmetry.space_group_name_H-M   'P 1'
#
loop_
_entity.id
_entity.type
_entity.pdbx_description
1 polymer ?
#
loop_
_entity_poly.entity_id
_entity_poly.type
_entity_poly.pdbx_seq_one_letter_code
_entity_poly.pdbx_strand_id
1 'polypeptide(L)' 'MSKRRASKVKGYIYSRFPEMRGVQPKVSPSQGRYVYTFRKRLPVAGGGDLLQVVRVVADKDGEVLKVSVSR' A
#
# COMPACT_ATOMS: atom_id res chain seq x y z
N MET A 1 -9.53 -1.61 -17.48
CA MET A 1 -9.88 -0.61 -16.45
C MET A 1 -9.14 -0.73 -15.11
N SER A 2 -8.58 -1.89 -14.71
CA SER A 2 -7.91 -2.07 -13.38
C SER A 2 -6.56 -1.33 -13.18
N LYS A 3 -5.81 -1.03 -14.25
CA LYS A 3 -4.44 -0.49 -14.14
C LYS A 3 -4.38 0.96 -13.63
N ARG A 4 -5.37 1.81 -13.96
CA ARG A 4 -5.35 3.25 -13.66
C ARG A 4 -5.46 3.55 -12.16
N ARG A 5 -6.42 2.90 -11.47
CA ARG A 5 -6.60 3.00 -10.01
C ARG A 5 -5.37 2.50 -9.23
N ALA A 6 -4.77 1.39 -9.65
CA ALA A 6 -3.62 0.81 -8.98
C ALA A 6 -2.39 1.71 -9.11
N SER A 7 -2.21 2.36 -10.26
CA SER A 7 -1.15 3.37 -10.43
C SER A 7 -1.38 4.59 -9.54
N LYS A 8 -2.61 5.07 -9.40
CA LYS A 8 -2.95 6.20 -8.50
C LYS A 8 -2.64 5.88 -7.04
N VAL A 9 -3.09 4.73 -6.54
CA VAL A 9 -2.81 4.28 -5.17
C VAL A 9 -1.31 4.06 -4.94
N LYS A 10 -0.60 3.46 -5.90
CA LYS A 10 0.86 3.30 -5.83
C LYS A 10 1.58 4.64 -5.76
N GLY A 11 1.22 5.60 -6.61
CA GLY A 11 1.81 6.95 -6.59
C GLY A 11 1.61 7.63 -5.24
N TYR A 12 0.40 7.58 -4.69
CA TYR A 12 0.09 8.09 -3.36
C TYR A 12 0.97 7.44 -2.27
N ILE A 13 1.06 6.11 -2.26
CA ILE A 13 1.87 5.39 -1.27
C ILE A 13 3.37 5.65 -1.43
N TYR A 14 3.89 5.66 -2.65
CA TYR A 14 5.32 5.91 -2.91
C TYR A 14 5.76 7.33 -2.59
N SER A 15 4.82 8.28 -2.56
CA SER A 15 5.07 9.65 -2.10
C SER A 15 5.11 9.73 -0.57
N ARG A 16 4.21 9.02 0.13
CA ARG A 16 4.06 9.12 1.60
C ARG A 16 4.93 8.13 2.38
N PHE A 17 5.26 7.00 1.76
CA PHE A 17 6.11 5.92 2.29
C PHE A 17 7.17 5.61 1.23
N PRO A 18 8.23 6.43 1.09
CA PRO A 18 9.28 6.22 0.09
C PRO A 18 9.92 4.84 0.19
N GLU A 19 9.98 4.25 1.39
CA GLU A 19 10.45 2.90 1.63
C GLU A 19 9.61 1.84 0.90
N MET A 20 8.35 2.11 0.60
CA MET A 20 7.47 1.19 -0.15
C MET A 20 7.61 1.32 -1.67
N ARG A 21 8.48 2.18 -2.19
CA ARG A 21 8.72 2.31 -3.64
C ARG A 21 9.10 0.95 -4.26
N GLY A 22 8.48 0.66 -5.40
CA GLY A 22 8.65 -0.61 -6.12
C GLY A 22 7.88 -1.80 -5.55
N VAL A 23 7.27 -1.68 -4.35
CA VAL A 23 6.45 -2.75 -3.78
C VAL A 23 5.14 -2.88 -4.56
N GLN A 24 4.86 -4.08 -5.06
CA GLN A 24 3.57 -4.40 -5.66
C GLN A 24 2.56 -4.75 -4.56
N PRO A 25 1.43 -4.03 -4.45
CA PRO A 25 0.44 -4.34 -3.44
C PRO A 25 -0.37 -5.58 -3.81
N LYS A 26 -0.73 -6.39 -2.80
CA LYS A 26 -1.84 -7.34 -2.94
C LYS A 26 -3.15 -6.56 -2.97
N VAL A 27 -3.96 -6.78 -4.00
CA VAL A 27 -5.27 -6.12 -4.16
C VAL A 27 -6.38 -7.09 -3.79
N SER A 28 -7.33 -6.66 -2.99
CA SER A 28 -8.50 -7.45 -2.61
C SER A 28 -9.76 -6.58 -2.67
N PRO A 29 -10.82 -7.00 -3.39
CA PRO A 29 -12.09 -6.29 -3.36
C PRO A 29 -12.76 -6.43 -1.98
N SER A 30 -13.46 -5.40 -1.52
CA SER A 30 -14.18 -5.39 -0.25
C SER A 30 -15.37 -4.43 -0.34
N GLN A 31 -16.60 -4.94 -0.36
CA GLN A 31 -17.85 -4.15 -0.32
C GLN A 31 -17.84 -2.90 -1.23
N GLY A 32 -17.62 -3.07 -2.54
CA GLY A 32 -17.58 -1.96 -3.50
C GLY A 32 -16.32 -1.09 -3.45
N ARG A 33 -15.36 -1.44 -2.60
CA ARG A 33 -14.04 -0.81 -2.45
C ARG A 33 -12.93 -1.80 -2.79
N TYR A 34 -11.70 -1.27 -2.80
CA TYR A 34 -10.49 -2.04 -3.01
C TYR A 34 -9.52 -1.83 -1.85
N VAL A 35 -8.98 -2.92 -1.35
CA VAL A 35 -7.96 -2.94 -0.31
C VAL A 35 -6.62 -3.28 -0.95
N TYR A 36 -5.65 -2.38 -0.85
CA TYR A 36 -4.28 -2.56 -1.32
C TYR A 36 -3.38 -2.78 -0.10
N THR A 37 -2.67 -3.90 -0.06
CA THR A 37 -1.76 -4.22 1.03
C THR A 37 -0.33 -4.26 0.50
N PHE A 38 0.48 -3.29 0.90
CA PHE A 38 1.91 -3.23 0.67
C PHE A 38 2.62 -3.88 1.85
N ARG A 39 3.62 -4.72 1.56
CA ARG A 39 4.43 -5.40 2.58
C ARG A 39 5.88 -5.27 2.21
N LYS A 40 6.71 -4.84 3.14
CA LYS A 40 8.16 -4.79 2.96
C LYS A 40 8.86 -5.07 4.28
N ARG A 41 9.90 -5.90 4.22
CA ARG A 41 10.86 -6.05 5.31
C ARG A 41 11.85 -4.89 5.23
N LEU A 42 11.98 -4.14 6.31
CA LEU A 42 12.88 -3.01 6.44
C LEU A 42 13.97 -3.37 7.43
N PRO A 43 15.26 -3.18 7.10
CA PRO A 43 16.32 -3.39 8.06
C PRO A 43 16.18 -2.39 9.21
N VAL A 44 16.41 -2.85 10.44
CA VAL A 44 16.43 -1.99 11.64
C VAL A 44 17.84 -1.82 12.18
N ALA A 45 18.10 -0.65 12.77
CA ALA A 45 19.37 -0.39 13.46
C ALA A 45 19.48 -1.34 14.66
N GLY A 46 20.54 -2.14 14.70
CA GLY A 46 20.75 -3.19 15.71
C GLY A 46 20.70 -4.61 15.18
N GLY A 47 20.42 -4.79 13.88
CA GLY A 47 20.35 -6.11 13.23
C GLY A 47 18.93 -6.68 13.26
N GLY A 48 18.54 -7.26 12.13
CA GLY A 48 17.19 -7.81 11.92
C GLY A 48 16.33 -6.98 10.96
N ASP A 49 15.14 -7.52 10.69
CA ASP A 49 14.17 -6.95 9.77
C ASP A 49 12.83 -6.71 10.48
N LEU A 50 12.21 -5.56 10.20
CA LEU A 50 10.86 -5.22 10.62
C LEU A 50 9.90 -5.37 9.44
N LEU A 51 8.82 -6.14 9.61
CA LEU A 51 7.79 -6.26 8.58
C LEU A 51 6.85 -5.05 8.65
N GLN A 52 7.08 -4.06 7.80
CA GLN A 52 6.12 -2.97 7.64
C GLN A 52 5.01 -3.36 6.67
N VAL A 53 3.76 -3.15 7.09
CA VAL A 53 2.56 -3.35 6.27
C VAL A 53 1.79 -2.04 6.17
N VAL A 54 1.57 -1.58 4.94
CA VAL A 54 0.72 -0.43 4.65
C VAL A 54 -0.53 -0.90 3.92
N ARG A 55 -1.69 -0.71 4.53
CA ARG A 55 -2.99 -1.07 3.98
C ARG A 55 -3.73 0.19 3.56
N VAL A 56 -4.21 0.21 2.31
CA VAL A 56 -4.98 1.31 1.74
C VAL A 56 -6.35 0.81 1.37
N VAL A 57 -7.39 1.50 1.81
CA VAL A 57 -8.75 1.33 1.30
C VAL A 57 -8.99 2.44 0.30
N ALA A 58 -9.36 2.09 -0.92
CA ALA A 58 -9.71 3.02 -1.98
C ALA A 58 -11.07 2.69 -2.61
N ASP A 59 -11.71 3.67 -3.20
CA ASP A 59 -12.94 3.48 -3.96
C ASP A 59 -12.68 2.81 -5.33
N LYS A 60 -13.73 2.75 -6.17
CA LYS A 60 -13.68 2.16 -7.51
C LYS A 60 -12.74 2.89 -8.47
N ASP A 61 -12.55 4.19 -8.29
CA ASP A 61 -11.76 5.07 -9.14
C ASP A 61 -10.30 5.16 -8.67
N GLY A 62 -10.02 4.70 -7.45
CA GLY A 62 -8.70 4.68 -6.83
C GLY A 62 -8.44 5.87 -5.92
N GLU A 63 -9.49 6.59 -5.50
CA GLU A 63 -9.38 7.59 -4.44
C GLU A 63 -9.14 6.93 -3.10
N VAL A 64 -8.14 7.41 -2.37
CA VAL A 64 -7.74 6.83 -1.09
C VAL A 64 -8.71 7.29 0.00
N LEU A 65 -9.45 6.34 0.58
CA LEU A 65 -10.41 6.58 1.65
C LEU A 65 -9.78 6.42 3.03
N LYS A 66 -8.86 5.46 3.19
CA LYS A 66 -8.20 5.17 4.47
C LYS A 66 -6.82 4.58 4.24
N VAL A 67 -5.88 4.93 5.11
CA VAL A 67 -4.56 4.31 5.22
C VAL A 67 -4.37 3.78 6.63
N SER A 68 -3.79 2.59 6.76
CA SER A 68 -3.42 2.00 8.04
C SER A 68 -2.03 1.39 7.92
N VAL A 69 -1.21 1.58 8.95
CA VAL A 69 0.18 1.12 8.98
C VAL A 69 0.34 0.23 10.20
N SER A 70 0.99 -0.93 10.02
CA SER A 70 1.45 -1.77 11.11
C SER A 70 2.93 -2.10 10.92
N ARG A 71 3.63 -2.30 12.02
CA ARG A 71 5.05 -2.60 12.11
C ARG A 71 5.24 -3.73 13.11
#